data_AF-A0A5M4B3K9-F1
#
_entry.id   AF-A0A5M4B3K9-F1
#
_cell.length_a   1.000
_cell.length_b   1.000
_cell.length_c   1.000
_cell.angle_alpha   90.00
_cell.angle_beta   90.00
_cell.angle_gamma   90.00
#
_symmetry.space_group_name_H-M   'P 1'
#
loop_
_entity.id
_entity.type
_entity.pdbx_description
1 polymer ?
#
loop_
_entity_poly.entity_id
_entity_poly.type
_entity_poly.pdbx_seq_one_letter_code
_entity_poly.pdbx_strand_id
1 'polypeptide(L)'
;MLNFGVLLLPDIAYAKNKEVQGLEVEGKIRTDEGGLNGATIEVYKADNDELEQTATVDETGKFALQLAFQHDYYFIFRSRGCYPKKLILNAVIPEKVLKRDPYFPPIKVIVTLFKVIPEINPSFSEKPVGKIFYSAKLDNFDSESYFNDVQIREKIDEEVATTYQEKLNVAKTLEEDGNLAQAMDEYQRAVNLKQGDDSVKEKIVSLGKKIEQEKQANQAEAARKDSMDNQLVAASLETADTTDNTLEIQANQSASVRKTPKVTAINEKKNLTVQTQSDSAEIIAQTVKVEPEKVLQDSARKEKTETEKHEAVATTETTEIQKIEQEKAEPLSVDSEDKGSVLASIQPHGNDSANGILPIFGLILFAFLVLLWFRRKAKQEHTTENE
;
A
#
# COMPACT_ATOMS: atom_id res chain seq x y z
N MET A 1 1.08 -72.32 -56.27
CA MET A 1 0.16 -72.34 -55.11
C MET A 1 0.59 -71.22 -54.17
N LEU A 2 -0.22 -70.16 -54.08
CA LEU A 2 0.03 -69.00 -53.20
C LEU A 2 -0.58 -69.30 -51.83
N ASN A 3 0.25 -69.24 -50.78
CA ASN A 3 -0.18 -69.42 -49.40
C ASN A 3 -0.29 -68.04 -48.75
N PHE A 4 -1.52 -67.56 -48.53
CA PHE A 4 -1.80 -66.33 -47.79
C PHE A 4 -1.77 -66.64 -46.29
N GLY A 5 -0.72 -66.19 -45.61
CA GLY A 5 -0.64 -66.18 -44.15
C GLY A 5 -1.39 -64.96 -43.61
N VAL A 6 -2.55 -65.18 -43.01
CA VAL A 6 -3.29 -64.17 -42.25
C VAL A 6 -2.60 -64.02 -40.88
N LEU A 7 -1.97 -62.87 -40.66
CA LEU A 7 -1.37 -62.48 -39.38
C LEU A 7 -2.44 -61.73 -38.57
N LEU A 8 -3.00 -62.41 -37.56
CA LEU A 8 -3.87 -61.79 -36.56
C LEU A 8 -3.00 -61.00 -35.58
N LEU A 9 -3.12 -59.68 -35.60
CA LEU A 9 -2.57 -58.81 -34.55
C LEU A 9 -3.57 -58.79 -33.37
N PRO A 10 -3.11 -58.94 -32.12
CA PRO A 10 -3.96 -58.71 -30.96
C PRO A 10 -4.22 -57.21 -30.80
N ASP A 11 -5.50 -56.85 -30.67
CA ASP A 11 -5.93 -55.52 -30.25
C ASP A 11 -5.42 -55.25 -28.82
N ILE A 12 -4.34 -54.48 -28.72
CA ILE A 12 -3.93 -53.87 -27.45
C ILE A 12 -4.93 -52.74 -27.20
N ALA A 13 -5.96 -53.04 -26.41
CA ALA A 13 -6.84 -52.03 -25.85
C ALA A 13 -6.01 -51.10 -24.96
N TYR A 14 -5.67 -49.92 -25.48
CA TYR A 14 -5.17 -48.81 -24.68
C TYR A 14 -6.31 -48.38 -23.75
N ALA A 15 -6.27 -48.87 -22.51
CA ALA A 15 -7.02 -48.25 -21.43
C ALA A 15 -6.55 -46.79 -21.35
N LYS A 16 -7.41 -45.86 -21.77
CA LYS A 16 -7.22 -44.44 -21.57
C LYS A 16 -7.22 -44.23 -20.05
N ASN A 17 -6.03 -44.19 -19.45
CA ASN A 17 -5.87 -43.81 -18.05
C ASN A 17 -6.63 -42.50 -17.89
N LYS A 18 -7.68 -42.52 -17.06
CA LYS A 18 -8.39 -41.32 -16.65
C LYS A 18 -7.35 -40.51 -15.87
N GLU A 19 -6.70 -39.56 -16.53
CA GLU A 19 -5.79 -38.61 -15.88
C GLU A 19 -6.54 -38.10 -14.64
N VAL A 20 -5.91 -38.28 -13.48
CA VAL A 20 -6.43 -37.69 -12.24
C VAL A 20 -6.39 -36.19 -12.48
N GLN A 21 -7.54 -35.61 -12.78
CA GLN A 21 -7.71 -34.16 -12.83
C GLN A 21 -7.22 -33.63 -11.49
N GLY A 22 -6.28 -32.68 -11.53
CA GLY A 22 -5.75 -32.08 -10.33
C GLY A 22 -6.81 -31.30 -9.55
N LEU A 23 -6.37 -30.56 -8.56
CA LEU A 23 -7.18 -29.61 -7.84
C LEU A 23 -7.40 -28.33 -8.66
N GLU A 24 -8.67 -28.00 -8.94
CA GLU A 24 -9.03 -26.74 -9.58
C GLU A 24 -9.22 -25.63 -8.53
N VAL A 25 -8.55 -24.50 -8.75
CA VAL A 25 -8.69 -23.29 -7.94
C VAL A 25 -9.14 -22.17 -8.85
N GLU A 26 -10.40 -21.76 -8.70
CA GLU A 26 -10.98 -20.65 -9.44
C GLU A 26 -11.25 -19.47 -8.51
N GLY A 27 -11.37 -18.28 -9.08
CA GLY A 27 -11.60 -17.13 -8.24
C GLY A 27 -11.68 -15.81 -8.96
N LYS A 28 -11.72 -14.76 -8.14
CA LYS A 28 -11.73 -13.37 -8.58
C LYS A 28 -10.78 -12.53 -7.76
N ILE A 29 -9.87 -11.82 -8.43
CA ILE A 29 -9.10 -10.72 -7.86
C ILE A 29 -9.90 -9.43 -8.05
N ARG A 30 -9.86 -8.56 -7.04
CA ARG A 30 -10.33 -7.19 -7.10
C ARG A 30 -9.36 -6.30 -6.35
N THR A 31 -9.40 -5.00 -6.60
CA THR A 31 -8.74 -4.00 -5.76
C THR A 31 -9.77 -3.36 -4.83
N ASP A 32 -9.32 -2.82 -3.69
CA ASP A 32 -10.14 -1.98 -2.82
C ASP A 32 -10.51 -0.65 -3.49
N GLU A 33 -9.59 -0.11 -4.29
CA GLU A 33 -9.76 1.07 -5.10
C GLU A 33 -9.20 0.86 -6.52
N GLY A 34 -9.86 1.43 -7.53
CA GLY A 34 -9.38 1.42 -8.91
C GLY A 34 -9.63 0.12 -9.68
N GLY A 35 -8.78 -0.15 -10.67
CA GLY A 35 -8.89 -1.30 -11.57
C GLY A 35 -7.72 -2.29 -11.44
N LEU A 36 -7.85 -3.44 -12.09
CA LEU A 36 -6.85 -4.51 -12.09
C LEU A 36 -5.76 -4.23 -13.14
N ASN A 37 -4.81 -3.36 -12.78
CA ASN A 37 -3.74 -2.94 -13.66
C ASN A 37 -2.64 -4.01 -13.81
N GLY A 38 -2.90 -5.02 -14.64
CA GLY A 38 -1.94 -6.09 -14.93
C GLY A 38 -1.75 -7.04 -13.75
N ALA A 39 -2.85 -7.50 -13.16
CA ALA A 39 -2.81 -8.40 -12.01
C ALA A 39 -2.23 -9.78 -12.40
N THR A 40 -1.43 -10.35 -11.51
CA THR A 40 -0.79 -11.65 -11.69
C THR A 40 -0.96 -12.52 -10.46
N ILE A 41 -0.88 -13.83 -10.69
CA ILE A 41 -0.86 -14.86 -9.66
C ILE A 41 0.41 -15.67 -9.88
N GLU A 42 1.28 -15.67 -8.89
CA GLU A 42 2.43 -16.58 -8.84
C GLU A 42 2.09 -17.72 -7.87
N VAL A 43 2.29 -18.96 -8.30
CA VAL A 43 2.06 -20.16 -7.48
C VAL A 43 3.40 -20.83 -7.24
N TYR A 44 3.73 -21.06 -5.97
CA TYR A 44 4.96 -21.70 -5.56
C TYR A 44 4.64 -23.01 -4.84
N LYS A 45 5.47 -24.04 -5.05
CA LYS A 45 5.52 -25.22 -4.18
C LYS A 45 6.18 -24.83 -2.86
N ALA A 46 5.50 -25.09 -1.75
CA ALA A 46 5.96 -24.68 -0.42
C ALA A 46 7.19 -25.47 0.07
N ASP A 47 7.42 -26.67 -0.46
CA ASP A 47 8.51 -27.55 -0.02
C ASP A 47 9.90 -27.02 -0.38
N ASN A 48 10.02 -26.34 -1.52
CA ASN A 48 11.29 -25.92 -2.12
C ASN A 48 11.29 -24.48 -2.65
N ASP A 49 10.21 -23.73 -2.43
CA ASP A 49 10.00 -22.37 -2.97
C ASP A 49 10.15 -22.27 -4.50
N GLU A 50 9.90 -23.37 -5.21
CA GLU A 50 9.93 -23.41 -6.67
C GLU A 50 8.65 -22.80 -7.26
N LEU A 51 8.82 -21.89 -8.22
CA LEU A 51 7.72 -21.31 -8.99
C LEU A 51 7.10 -22.38 -9.89
N GLU A 52 5.89 -22.82 -9.57
CA GLU A 52 5.14 -23.83 -10.32
C GLU A 52 4.43 -23.22 -11.53
N GLN A 53 3.78 -22.07 -11.33
CA GLN A 53 2.94 -21.45 -12.35
C GLN A 53 2.88 -19.94 -12.16
N THR A 54 2.79 -19.21 -13.27
CA THR A 54 2.38 -17.79 -13.28
C THR A 54 1.17 -17.62 -14.19
N ALA A 55 0.15 -16.91 -13.71
CA ALA A 55 -1.04 -16.58 -14.49
C ALA A 55 -1.27 -15.06 -14.50
N THR A 56 -1.61 -14.53 -15.67
CA THR A 56 -2.10 -13.16 -15.82
C THR A 56 -3.61 -13.14 -15.67
N VAL A 57 -4.13 -12.12 -15.00
CA VAL A 57 -5.57 -11.94 -14.76
C VAL A 57 -6.07 -10.77 -15.61
N ASP A 58 -7.20 -10.99 -16.28
CA ASP A 58 -7.83 -9.97 -17.10
C ASP A 58 -8.56 -8.90 -16.26
N GLU A 59 -9.15 -7.90 -16.93
CA GLU A 59 -9.88 -6.82 -16.28
C GLU A 59 -11.13 -7.29 -15.50
N THR A 60 -11.64 -8.49 -15.79
CA THR A 60 -12.77 -9.07 -15.05
C THR A 60 -12.34 -9.60 -13.67
N GLY A 61 -11.05 -9.81 -13.49
CA GLY A 61 -10.45 -10.36 -12.28
C GLY A 61 -10.54 -11.87 -12.15
N LYS A 62 -11.19 -12.55 -13.09
CA LYS A 62 -11.42 -13.99 -12.99
C LYS A 62 -10.16 -14.78 -13.31
N PHE A 63 -9.97 -15.88 -12.59
CA PHE A 63 -8.90 -16.83 -12.86
C PHE A 63 -9.35 -18.25 -12.58
N ALA A 64 -8.68 -19.21 -13.21
CA ALA A 64 -8.77 -20.63 -12.93
C ALA A 64 -7.37 -21.24 -13.06
N LEU A 65 -6.97 -22.02 -12.07
CA LEU A 65 -5.67 -22.67 -11.97
C LEU A 65 -5.87 -24.16 -11.70
N GLN A 66 -4.99 -24.98 -12.27
CA GLN A 66 -5.05 -26.43 -12.12
C GLN A 66 -3.75 -26.89 -11.45
N LEU A 67 -3.86 -27.44 -10.25
CA LEU A 67 -2.71 -27.83 -9.43
C LEU A 67 -2.69 -29.34 -9.18
N ALA A 68 -1.51 -29.94 -9.06
CA ALA A 68 -1.39 -31.34 -8.69
C ALA A 68 -1.70 -31.55 -7.20
N PHE A 69 -2.31 -32.68 -6.86
CA PHE A 69 -2.44 -33.13 -5.46
C PHE A 69 -1.06 -33.50 -4.88
N GLN A 70 -1.03 -33.75 -3.57
CA GLN A 70 0.15 -34.21 -2.81
C GLN A 70 1.28 -33.19 -2.73
N HIS A 71 0.95 -31.91 -2.83
CA HIS A 71 1.87 -30.80 -2.63
C HIS A 71 1.21 -29.72 -1.76
N ASP A 72 2.04 -29.02 -1.00
CA ASP A 72 1.65 -27.76 -0.37
C ASP A 72 2.08 -26.61 -1.29
N TYR A 73 1.21 -25.61 -1.43
CA TYR A 73 1.41 -24.44 -2.29
C TYR A 73 1.21 -23.15 -1.50
N TYR A 74 1.80 -22.08 -2.00
CA TYR A 74 1.33 -20.74 -1.70
C TYR A 74 1.19 -19.89 -2.96
N PHE A 75 0.18 -19.02 -2.94
CA PHE A 75 -0.09 -18.05 -3.98
C PHE A 75 0.41 -16.69 -3.54
N ILE A 76 1.00 -15.94 -4.47
CA ILE A 76 1.23 -14.51 -4.32
C ILE A 76 0.40 -13.79 -5.39
N PHE A 77 -0.62 -13.07 -4.94
CA PHE A 77 -1.45 -12.23 -5.78
C PHE A 77 -0.83 -10.83 -5.86
N ARG A 78 -0.63 -10.32 -7.08
CA ARG A 78 -0.05 -9.00 -7.32
C ARG A 78 -0.94 -8.19 -8.24
N SER A 79 -0.94 -6.88 -8.05
CA SER A 79 -1.48 -5.90 -8.99
C SER A 79 -0.66 -4.63 -8.87
N ARG A 80 -0.44 -3.93 -9.96
CA ARG A 80 0.38 -2.71 -9.95
C ARG A 80 -0.22 -1.66 -9.01
N GLY A 81 0.58 -1.17 -8.08
CA GLY A 81 0.16 -0.16 -7.10
C GLY A 81 -0.64 -0.72 -5.93
N CYS A 82 -0.70 -2.04 -5.74
CA CYS A 82 -1.30 -2.70 -4.59
C CYS A 82 -0.29 -3.53 -3.80
N TYR A 83 -0.51 -3.68 -2.50
CA TYR A 83 0.22 -4.62 -1.67
C TYR A 83 -0.04 -6.05 -2.14
N PRO A 84 1.01 -6.90 -2.25
CA PRO A 84 0.82 -8.30 -2.58
C PRO A 84 0.06 -9.01 -1.46
N LYS A 85 -0.63 -10.10 -1.80
CA LYS A 85 -1.35 -10.91 -0.81
C LYS A 85 -0.94 -12.37 -0.93
N LYS A 86 -0.61 -13.01 0.20
CA LYS A 86 -0.19 -14.41 0.26
C LYS A 86 -1.33 -15.32 0.77
N LEU A 87 -1.60 -16.41 0.08
CA LEU A 87 -2.58 -17.44 0.49
C LEU A 87 -1.91 -18.82 0.48
N ILE A 88 -2.18 -19.64 1.49
CA ILE A 88 -1.64 -21.00 1.59
C ILE A 88 -2.68 -22.01 1.13
N LEU A 89 -2.25 -23.06 0.42
CA LEU A 89 -3.08 -24.19 0.03
C LEU A 89 -2.34 -25.51 0.27
N ASN A 90 -2.90 -26.35 1.14
CA ASN A 90 -2.39 -27.68 1.38
C ASN A 90 -3.20 -28.68 0.56
N ALA A 91 -2.65 -29.15 -0.56
CA ALA A 91 -3.29 -30.10 -1.47
C ALA A 91 -2.87 -31.56 -1.17
N VAL A 92 -2.29 -31.83 0.00
CA VAL A 92 -2.00 -33.18 0.48
C VAL A 92 -3.28 -33.84 1.00
N ILE A 93 -3.70 -34.90 0.32
CA ILE A 93 -4.92 -35.64 0.59
C ILE A 93 -4.55 -37.08 0.95
N PRO A 94 -5.22 -37.73 1.92
CA PRO A 94 -4.98 -39.13 2.23
C PRO A 94 -5.17 -40.02 0.99
N GLU A 95 -4.23 -40.91 0.68
CA GLU A 95 -4.30 -41.77 -0.51
C GLU A 95 -5.60 -42.57 -0.62
N LYS A 96 -6.15 -43.00 0.52
CA LYS A 96 -7.42 -43.74 0.57
C LYS A 96 -8.60 -42.93 0.01
N VAL A 97 -8.55 -41.61 0.17
CA VAL A 97 -9.57 -40.67 -0.34
C VAL A 97 -9.41 -40.56 -1.84
N LEU A 98 -8.20 -40.27 -2.34
CA LEU A 98 -7.91 -40.18 -3.77
C LEU A 98 -8.22 -41.47 -4.55
N LYS A 99 -7.94 -42.64 -3.97
CA LYS A 99 -8.25 -43.94 -4.58
C LYS A 99 -9.76 -44.22 -4.64
N ARG A 100 -10.51 -43.72 -3.66
CA ARG A 100 -11.97 -43.90 -3.56
C ARG A 100 -12.69 -42.89 -4.46
N ASP A 101 -12.33 -41.62 -4.36
CA ASP A 101 -12.87 -40.52 -5.15
C ASP A 101 -11.79 -39.43 -5.33
N PRO A 102 -11.19 -39.31 -6.52
CA PRO A 102 -10.21 -38.28 -6.81
C PRO A 102 -10.84 -36.93 -7.24
N TYR A 103 -12.17 -36.83 -7.30
CA TYR A 103 -12.83 -35.62 -7.81
C TYR A 103 -13.22 -34.69 -6.66
N PHE A 104 -12.65 -33.49 -6.65
CA PHE A 104 -13.00 -32.42 -5.72
C PHE A 104 -13.70 -31.28 -6.45
N PRO A 105 -14.70 -30.63 -5.84
CA PRO A 105 -15.27 -29.43 -6.41
C PRO A 105 -14.21 -28.32 -6.51
N PRO A 106 -14.31 -27.40 -7.49
CA PRO A 106 -13.40 -26.27 -7.59
C PRO A 106 -13.38 -25.42 -6.32
N ILE A 107 -12.19 -25.09 -5.85
CA ILE A 107 -11.99 -24.17 -4.72
C ILE A 107 -12.22 -22.75 -5.22
N LYS A 108 -13.13 -22.02 -4.58
CA LYS A 108 -13.47 -20.65 -4.97
C LYS A 108 -12.82 -19.63 -4.05
N VAL A 109 -12.04 -18.70 -4.60
CA VAL A 109 -11.33 -17.68 -3.83
C VAL A 109 -11.67 -16.28 -4.33
N ILE A 110 -11.98 -15.36 -3.42
CA ILE A 110 -12.08 -13.93 -3.73
C ILE A 110 -10.95 -13.20 -3.02
N VAL A 111 -10.12 -12.50 -3.77
CA VAL A 111 -8.95 -11.79 -3.26
C VAL A 111 -9.14 -10.29 -3.47
N THR A 112 -9.17 -9.53 -2.38
CA THR A 112 -9.09 -8.06 -2.42
C THR A 112 -7.64 -7.63 -2.20
N LEU A 113 -7.07 -6.89 -3.14
CA LEU A 113 -5.76 -6.26 -3.02
C LEU A 113 -5.91 -4.80 -2.61
N PHE A 114 -5.06 -4.33 -1.70
CA PHE A 114 -5.15 -2.98 -1.14
C PHE A 114 -4.10 -2.07 -1.77
N LYS A 115 -4.46 -0.83 -2.09
CA LYS A 115 -3.55 0.14 -2.68
C LYS A 115 -2.33 0.42 -1.79
N VAL A 116 -1.14 0.53 -2.40
CA VAL A 116 0.09 0.94 -1.73
C VAL A 116 0.02 2.41 -1.36
N ILE A 117 0.41 2.72 -0.12
CA ILE A 117 0.61 4.08 0.37
C ILE A 117 2.13 4.22 0.62
N PRO A 118 2.86 5.01 -0.19
CA PRO A 118 4.34 4.99 -0.23
C PRO A 118 5.10 5.24 1.07
N GLU A 119 4.44 5.77 2.11
CA GLU A 119 5.10 6.17 3.36
C GLU A 119 4.76 5.27 4.56
N ILE A 120 3.86 4.29 4.40
CA ILE A 120 3.46 3.40 5.50
C ILE A 120 4.23 2.08 5.45
N ASN A 121 4.44 1.45 6.61
CA ASN A 121 5.11 0.16 6.69
C ASN A 121 4.28 -0.97 6.05
N PRO A 122 4.81 -1.70 5.04
CA PRO A 122 4.07 -2.75 4.34
C PRO A 122 4.06 -4.11 5.06
N SER A 123 4.66 -4.24 6.25
CA SER A 123 4.89 -5.53 6.93
C SER A 123 3.62 -6.38 7.15
N PHE A 124 2.44 -5.76 7.24
CA PHE A 124 1.17 -6.47 7.33
C PHE A 124 0.86 -7.32 6.08
N SER A 125 1.41 -6.95 4.91
CA SER A 125 1.17 -7.63 3.63
C SER A 125 2.03 -8.89 3.42
N GLU A 126 3.10 -9.04 4.20
CA GLU A 126 4.01 -10.20 4.10
C GLU A 126 3.39 -11.48 4.71
N LYS A 127 2.42 -11.30 5.60
CA LYS A 127 1.76 -12.41 6.31
C LYS A 127 0.72 -13.09 5.41
N PRO A 128 0.57 -14.42 5.49
CA PRO A 128 -0.50 -15.11 4.78
C PRO A 128 -1.86 -14.70 5.35
N VAL A 129 -2.83 -14.45 4.47
CA VAL A 129 -4.18 -14.02 4.88
C VAL A 129 -5.07 -15.18 5.28
N GLY A 130 -4.71 -16.40 4.89
CA GLY A 130 -5.45 -17.60 5.22
C GLY A 130 -4.82 -18.84 4.65
N LYS A 131 -5.47 -19.96 4.94
CA LYS A 131 -5.06 -21.31 4.54
C LYS A 131 -6.26 -22.09 4.06
N ILE A 132 -6.09 -22.80 2.95
CA ILE A 132 -7.04 -23.77 2.43
C ILE A 132 -6.43 -25.16 2.61
N PHE A 133 -7.19 -26.13 3.12
CA PHE A 133 -6.67 -27.44 3.46
C PHE A 133 -7.75 -28.52 3.36
N TYR A 134 -7.34 -29.76 3.12
CA TYR A 134 -8.26 -30.89 3.17
C TYR A 134 -8.72 -31.19 4.61
N SER A 135 -10.04 -31.22 4.81
CA SER A 135 -10.69 -31.58 6.08
C SER A 135 -11.27 -32.99 5.99
N ALA A 136 -10.70 -33.93 6.73
CA ALA A 136 -11.20 -35.31 6.78
C ALA A 136 -12.64 -35.42 7.31
N LYS A 137 -13.10 -34.42 8.09
CA LYS A 137 -14.47 -34.35 8.60
C LYS A 137 -15.48 -34.02 7.50
N LEU A 138 -15.11 -33.11 6.60
CA LEU A 138 -15.93 -32.70 5.47
C LEU A 138 -15.71 -33.58 4.23
N ASP A 139 -14.67 -34.41 4.25
CA ASP A 139 -14.19 -35.16 3.09
C ASP A 139 -13.95 -34.24 1.89
N ASN A 140 -13.54 -33.00 2.17
CA ASN A 140 -13.42 -31.90 1.21
C ASN A 140 -12.47 -30.82 1.75
N PHE A 141 -12.15 -29.83 0.91
CA PHE A 141 -11.38 -28.65 1.31
C PHE A 141 -12.19 -27.71 2.18
N ASP A 142 -11.54 -27.22 3.24
CA ASP A 142 -12.02 -26.19 4.15
C ASP A 142 -11.00 -25.04 4.16
N SER A 143 -11.39 -23.90 4.73
CA SER A 143 -10.56 -22.71 4.77
C SER A 143 -10.56 -22.03 6.13
N GLU A 144 -9.41 -21.50 6.50
CA GLU A 144 -9.21 -20.69 7.69
C GLU A 144 -8.68 -19.30 7.29
N SER A 145 -9.26 -18.25 7.88
CA SER A 145 -8.80 -16.87 7.69
C SER A 145 -7.92 -16.47 8.85
N TYR A 146 -6.68 -16.05 8.57
CA TYR A 146 -5.75 -15.52 9.58
C TYR A 146 -5.86 -14.00 9.70
N PHE A 147 -6.03 -13.32 8.56
CA PHE A 147 -5.99 -11.87 8.49
C PHE A 147 -6.91 -11.40 7.37
N ASN A 148 -8.14 -11.05 7.75
CA ASN A 148 -9.20 -10.74 6.79
C ASN A 148 -9.10 -9.30 6.24
N ASP A 149 -9.92 -8.98 5.24
CA ASP A 149 -9.92 -7.67 4.57
C ASP A 149 -10.21 -6.49 5.51
N VAL A 150 -11.04 -6.68 6.55
CA VAL A 150 -11.33 -5.63 7.55
C VAL A 150 -10.10 -5.35 8.40
N GLN A 151 -9.45 -6.40 8.89
CA GLN A 151 -8.25 -6.28 9.72
C GLN A 151 -7.06 -5.71 8.92
N ILE A 152 -6.94 -6.03 7.64
CA ILE A 152 -5.94 -5.42 6.75
C ILE A 152 -6.19 -3.91 6.63
N ARG A 153 -7.44 -3.50 6.41
CA ARG A 153 -7.79 -2.08 6.33
C ARG A 153 -7.52 -1.36 7.64
N GLU A 154 -7.89 -1.95 8.77
CA GLU A 154 -7.58 -1.41 10.10
C GLU A 154 -6.06 -1.21 10.29
N LYS A 155 -5.23 -2.18 9.87
CA LYS A 155 -3.76 -2.01 9.92
C LYS A 155 -3.24 -0.93 9.00
N ILE A 156 -3.81 -0.78 7.81
CA ILE A 156 -3.47 0.35 6.92
C ILE A 156 -3.81 1.66 7.61
N ASP A 157 -5.02 1.78 8.18
CA ASP A 157 -5.49 3.00 8.83
C ASP A 157 -4.67 3.34 10.08
N GLU A 158 -4.31 2.34 10.90
CA GLU A 158 -3.41 2.48 12.06
C GLU A 158 -2.03 3.00 11.64
N GLU A 159 -1.44 2.43 10.59
CA GLU A 159 -0.12 2.81 10.11
C GLU A 159 -0.13 4.19 9.45
N VAL A 160 -1.19 4.53 8.70
CA VAL A 160 -1.42 5.88 8.17
C VAL A 160 -1.51 6.89 9.31
N ALA A 161 -2.28 6.60 10.37
CA ALA A 161 -2.42 7.51 11.50
C ALA A 161 -1.10 7.69 12.27
N THR A 162 -0.34 6.61 12.45
CA THR A 162 0.98 6.64 13.10
C THR A 162 1.97 7.46 12.29
N THR A 163 2.13 7.14 11.00
CA THR A 163 3.02 7.85 10.09
C THR A 163 2.63 9.32 9.98
N TYR A 164 1.33 9.62 9.89
CA TYR A 164 0.83 10.99 9.88
C TYR A 164 1.31 11.79 11.09
N GLN A 165 1.17 11.23 12.29
CA GLN A 165 1.59 11.89 13.52
C GLN A 165 3.11 12.07 13.60
N GLU A 166 3.89 11.09 13.15
CA GLU A 166 5.35 11.20 13.04
C GLU A 166 5.76 12.35 12.13
N LYS A 167 5.12 12.46 10.95
CA LYS A 167 5.35 13.55 10.00
C LYS A 167 5.05 14.92 10.60
N LEU A 168 3.94 15.05 11.33
CA LEU A 168 3.64 16.30 12.04
C LEU A 168 4.67 16.64 13.12
N ASN A 169 5.19 15.65 13.84
CA ASN A 169 6.19 15.87 14.88
C ASN A 169 7.53 16.32 14.27
N VAL A 170 7.99 15.64 13.22
CA VAL A 170 9.21 16.03 12.48
C VAL A 170 9.06 17.44 11.90
N ALA A 171 7.92 17.75 11.29
CA ALA A 171 7.65 19.07 10.73
C ALA A 171 7.70 20.18 11.79
N LYS A 172 7.13 19.94 12.98
CA LYS A 172 7.18 20.89 14.11
C LYS A 172 8.61 21.12 14.60
N THR A 173 9.39 20.06 14.79
CA THR A 173 10.80 20.18 15.19
C THR A 173 11.60 20.98 14.16
N LEU A 174 11.43 20.68 12.86
CA LEU A 174 12.09 21.44 11.78
C LEU A 174 11.66 22.91 11.75
N GLU A 175 10.39 23.21 12.06
CA GLU A 175 9.91 24.59 12.15
C GLU A 175 10.55 25.34 13.33
N GLU A 176 10.62 24.70 14.50
CA GLU A 176 11.26 25.24 15.70
C GLU A 176 12.76 25.50 15.48
N ASP A 177 13.43 24.63 14.72
CA ASP A 177 14.83 24.76 14.32
C ASP A 177 15.05 25.81 13.22
N GLY A 178 13.98 26.42 12.67
CA GLY A 178 14.06 27.40 11.59
C GLY A 178 14.26 26.80 10.19
N ASN A 179 14.24 25.47 10.05
CA ASN A 179 14.35 24.76 8.77
C ASN A 179 13.01 24.74 8.03
N LEU A 180 12.47 25.93 7.72
CA LEU A 180 11.09 26.13 7.26
C LEU A 180 10.74 25.37 5.96
N ALA A 181 11.68 25.28 5.01
CA ALA A 181 11.45 24.57 3.75
C ALA A 181 11.28 23.06 3.96
N GLN A 182 12.08 22.46 4.85
CA GLN A 182 11.97 21.04 5.18
C GLN A 182 10.72 20.77 6.03
N ALA A 183 10.40 21.67 6.97
CA ALA A 183 9.15 21.59 7.74
C ALA A 183 7.92 21.58 6.80
N MET A 184 7.92 22.45 5.79
CA MET A 184 6.84 22.51 4.80
C MET A 184 6.72 21.21 3.98
N ASP A 185 7.85 20.58 3.60
CA ASP A 185 7.84 19.28 2.91
C ASP A 185 7.21 18.17 3.78
N GLU A 186 7.59 18.09 5.05
CA GLU A 186 7.05 17.08 5.97
C GLU A 186 5.55 17.31 6.27
N TYR A 187 5.10 18.56 6.38
CA TYR A 187 3.67 18.86 6.44
C TYR A 187 2.93 18.46 5.16
N GLN A 188 3.53 18.66 3.98
CA GLN A 188 2.93 18.25 2.71
C GLN A 188 2.79 16.72 2.62
N ARG A 189 3.79 15.97 3.09
CA ARG A 189 3.73 14.50 3.21
C ARG A 189 2.61 14.05 4.14
N ALA A 190 2.46 14.72 5.30
CA ALA A 190 1.35 14.46 6.22
C ALA A 190 -0.03 14.67 5.54
N VAL A 191 -0.21 15.75 4.78
CA VAL A 191 -1.47 16.01 4.05
C VAL A 191 -1.72 14.96 2.95
N ASN A 192 -0.67 14.44 2.31
CA ASN A 192 -0.81 13.39 1.31
C ASN A 192 -1.33 12.08 1.92
N LEU A 193 -1.00 11.80 3.19
CA LEU A 193 -1.55 10.68 3.96
C LEU A 193 -3.00 10.93 4.40
N LYS A 194 -3.31 12.17 4.81
CA LYS A 194 -4.64 12.55 5.30
C LYS A 194 -5.11 13.86 4.66
N GLN A 195 -5.74 13.76 3.49
CA GLN A 195 -6.13 14.92 2.67
C GLN A 195 -7.21 15.83 3.29
N GLY A 196 -7.89 15.38 4.35
CA GLY A 196 -8.97 16.11 5.02
C GLY A 196 -8.54 17.07 6.13
N ASP A 197 -7.25 17.23 6.40
CA ASP A 197 -6.77 18.09 7.51
C ASP A 197 -6.50 19.53 7.05
N ASP A 198 -7.52 20.39 7.17
CA ASP A 198 -7.43 21.78 6.72
C ASP A 198 -6.48 22.62 7.59
N SER A 199 -6.30 22.27 8.86
CA SER A 199 -5.37 22.96 9.76
C SER A 199 -3.92 22.83 9.27
N VAL A 200 -3.52 21.63 8.84
CA VAL A 200 -2.18 21.40 8.30
C VAL A 200 -2.00 22.08 6.95
N LYS A 201 -3.04 22.12 6.10
CA LYS A 201 -3.00 22.87 4.84
C LYS A 201 -2.78 24.37 5.06
N GLU A 202 -3.50 24.96 6.01
CA GLU A 202 -3.30 26.38 6.38
C GLU A 202 -1.88 26.62 6.89
N LYS A 203 -1.34 25.69 7.67
CA LYS A 203 0.04 25.74 8.15
C LYS A 203 1.04 25.76 7.00
N ILE A 204 0.89 24.89 6.00
CA ILE A 204 1.72 24.87 4.78
C ILE A 204 1.68 26.23 4.07
N VAL A 205 0.50 26.82 3.89
CA VAL A 205 0.34 28.14 3.26
C VAL A 205 1.05 29.23 4.07
N SER A 206 0.94 29.19 5.40
CA SER A 206 1.60 30.16 6.28
C SER A 206 3.12 30.06 6.21
N LEU A 207 3.67 28.85 6.18
CA LEU A 207 5.10 28.60 6.04
C LEU A 207 5.62 29.04 4.67
N GLY A 208 4.88 28.77 3.59
CA GLY A 208 5.22 29.26 2.26
C GLY A 208 5.37 30.78 2.20
N LYS A 209 4.49 31.52 2.87
CA LYS A 209 4.60 32.99 3.00
C LYS A 209 5.85 33.41 3.78
N LYS A 210 6.15 32.73 4.89
CA LYS A 210 7.32 33.03 5.73
C LYS A 210 8.64 32.78 4.98
N ILE A 211 8.74 31.67 4.25
CA ILE A 211 9.89 31.32 3.41
C ILE A 211 10.11 32.39 2.33
N GLU A 212 9.04 32.83 1.67
CA GLU A 212 9.14 33.86 0.62
C GLU A 212 9.56 35.23 1.20
N GLN A 213 9.04 35.60 2.37
CA GLN A 213 9.46 36.82 3.08
C GLN A 213 10.95 36.79 3.45
N GLU A 214 11.43 35.66 3.98
CA GLU A 214 12.84 35.48 4.33
C GLU A 214 13.75 35.56 3.10
N LYS A 215 13.34 34.93 1.99
CA LYS A 215 14.05 35.02 0.72
C LYS A 215 14.14 36.46 0.21
N GLN A 216 13.05 37.21 0.26
CA GLN A 216 13.02 38.62 -0.15
C GLN A 216 13.88 39.50 0.77
N ALA A 217 13.85 39.26 2.08
CA ALA A 217 14.69 39.97 3.03
C ALA A 217 16.19 39.73 2.77
N ASN A 218 16.58 38.47 2.57
CA ASN A 218 17.97 38.10 2.27
C ASN A 218 18.46 38.68 0.94
N GLN A 219 17.60 38.72 -0.09
CA GLN A 219 17.93 39.36 -1.37
C GLN A 219 18.07 40.89 -1.23
N ALA A 220 17.19 41.54 -0.48
CA ALA A 220 17.27 42.97 -0.23
C ALA A 220 18.52 43.34 0.58
N GLU A 221 18.90 42.52 1.55
CA GLU A 221 20.13 42.71 2.33
C GLU A 221 21.39 42.53 1.47
N ALA A 222 21.44 41.49 0.63
CA ALA A 222 22.53 41.31 -0.32
C ALA A 222 22.66 42.50 -1.28
N ALA A 223 21.55 42.98 -1.85
CA ALA A 223 21.55 44.13 -2.75
C ALA A 223 22.01 45.44 -2.05
N ARG A 224 21.65 45.62 -0.76
CA ARG A 224 22.13 46.76 0.04
C ARG A 224 23.63 46.69 0.26
N LYS A 225 24.17 45.50 0.55
CA LYS A 225 25.61 45.29 0.73
C LYS A 225 26.38 45.59 -0.56
N ASP A 226 25.93 45.07 -1.69
CA ASP A 226 26.53 45.32 -3.01
C ASP A 226 26.51 46.82 -3.38
N SER A 227 25.40 47.52 -3.07
CA SER A 227 25.32 48.97 -3.29
C SER A 227 26.29 49.75 -2.41
N MET A 228 26.47 49.34 -1.15
CA MET A 228 27.37 50.01 -0.21
C MET A 228 28.83 49.82 -0.63
N ASP A 229 29.19 48.60 -1.06
CA ASP A 229 30.53 48.29 -1.56
C ASP A 229 30.86 49.11 -2.83
N ASN A 230 29.91 49.22 -3.76
CA ASN A 230 30.07 50.05 -4.96
C ASN A 230 30.22 51.55 -4.63
N GLN A 231 29.52 52.05 -3.61
CA GLN A 231 29.61 53.45 -3.19
C GLN A 231 30.95 53.75 -2.49
N LEU A 232 31.50 52.78 -1.76
CA LEU A 232 32.83 52.87 -1.15
C LEU A 232 33.95 52.88 -2.21
N VAL A 233 33.81 52.07 -3.27
CA VAL A 233 34.73 52.06 -4.42
C VAL A 233 34.69 53.40 -5.17
N ALA A 234 33.50 53.96 -5.40
CA ALA A 234 33.34 55.26 -6.04
C ALA A 234 33.96 56.41 -5.20
N ALA A 235 33.73 56.43 -3.89
CA ALA A 235 34.33 57.43 -2.99
C ALA A 235 35.87 57.32 -2.90
N SER A 236 36.43 56.13 -3.09
CA SER A 236 37.88 55.90 -3.13
C SER A 236 38.54 56.37 -4.44
N LEU A 237 37.79 56.34 -5.56
CA LEU A 237 38.24 56.89 -6.84
C LEU A 237 38.17 58.42 -6.85
N GLU A 238 37.17 59.01 -6.20
CA GLU A 238 37.00 60.48 -6.12
C GLU A 238 38.02 61.16 -5.19
N THR A 239 38.52 60.45 -4.16
CA THR A 239 39.60 60.92 -3.28
C THR A 239 41.01 60.75 -3.88
N ALA A 240 41.17 59.90 -4.90
CA ALA A 240 42.41 59.80 -5.69
C ALA A 240 42.54 60.96 -6.70
N ASP A 241 41.45 61.41 -7.34
CA ASP A 241 41.47 62.56 -8.26
C ASP A 241 41.65 63.92 -7.55
N THR A 242 41.36 64.02 -6.25
CA THR A 242 41.58 65.25 -5.47
C THR A 242 42.97 65.34 -4.84
N THR A 243 43.74 64.25 -4.79
CA THR A 243 45.13 64.28 -4.32
C THR A 243 46.16 64.57 -5.42
N ASP A 244 45.82 64.39 -6.71
CA ASP A 244 46.67 64.86 -7.82
C ASP A 244 46.55 66.38 -8.08
N ASN A 245 45.50 67.04 -7.59
CA ASN A 245 45.26 68.47 -7.82
C ASN A 245 45.77 69.41 -6.69
N THR A 246 46.46 68.86 -5.67
CA THR A 246 47.05 69.66 -4.56
C THR A 246 48.59 69.71 -4.60
N LEU A 247 49.23 69.21 -5.66
CA LEU A 247 50.68 69.37 -5.89
C LEU A 247 51.04 70.30 -7.06
N GLU A 248 50.06 70.98 -7.68
CA GLU A 248 50.30 71.90 -8.81
C GLU A 248 50.49 73.39 -8.42
N ILE A 249 50.84 73.69 -7.17
CA ILE A 249 51.34 75.02 -6.78
C ILE A 249 52.69 74.88 -6.05
N GLN A 250 53.72 74.42 -6.76
CA GLN A 250 55.13 74.79 -6.55
C GLN A 250 56.06 74.00 -7.48
N ALA A 251 56.01 74.25 -8.80
CA ALA A 251 57.12 73.88 -9.68
C ALA A 251 57.02 74.64 -11.01
N ASN A 252 57.38 75.91 -11.00
CA ASN A 252 57.67 76.61 -12.25
C ASN A 252 58.97 77.41 -12.10
N GLN A 253 60.09 76.69 -12.19
CA GLN A 253 61.33 77.22 -12.77
C GLN A 253 62.02 76.13 -13.59
N SER A 254 62.24 76.50 -14.87
CA SER A 254 63.29 75.99 -15.77
C SER A 254 62.90 74.88 -16.76
N ALA A 255 62.84 75.30 -18.02
CA ALA A 255 62.64 74.55 -19.25
C ALA A 255 63.75 73.51 -19.55
N SER A 256 63.45 72.46 -20.34
CA SER A 256 63.84 72.37 -21.77
C SER A 256 63.67 70.95 -22.37
N VAL A 257 62.90 70.87 -23.47
CA VAL A 257 63.19 70.13 -24.73
C VAL A 257 62.78 68.65 -24.94
N ARG A 258 61.77 68.51 -25.84
CA ARG A 258 61.57 67.55 -26.98
C ARG A 258 61.39 66.04 -26.66
N LYS A 259 60.50 65.24 -27.27
CA LYS A 259 59.64 65.29 -28.48
C LYS A 259 58.57 64.17 -28.36
N THR A 260 57.33 64.42 -28.77
CA THR A 260 56.31 63.43 -29.19
C THR A 260 56.49 63.11 -30.70
N PRO A 261 55.92 62.06 -31.36
CA PRO A 261 54.47 61.68 -31.41
C PRO A 261 54.15 60.14 -31.41
N LYS A 262 53.00 59.70 -30.86
CA LYS A 262 51.66 59.45 -31.49
C LYS A 262 51.66 58.18 -32.39
N VAL A 263 50.76 57.20 -32.28
CA VAL A 263 49.35 57.14 -32.74
C VAL A 263 48.84 55.73 -32.35
N THR A 264 47.77 55.53 -31.55
CA THR A 264 46.33 55.41 -31.92
C THR A 264 46.03 54.19 -32.81
N ALA A 265 44.94 53.43 -32.75
CA ALA A 265 43.94 53.00 -31.77
C ALA A 265 43.01 52.00 -32.53
N ILE A 266 41.88 51.67 -31.91
CA ILE A 266 40.57 51.33 -32.51
C ILE A 266 40.24 49.83 -32.63
N ASN A 267 39.42 49.37 -31.67
CA ASN A 267 38.05 48.78 -31.78
C ASN A 267 37.79 47.70 -32.85
N GLU A 268 36.89 46.70 -32.69
CA GLU A 268 35.59 46.71 -32.03
C GLU A 268 34.95 45.28 -31.99
N LYS A 269 34.17 45.02 -30.93
CA LYS A 269 32.86 44.30 -30.84
C LYS A 269 32.63 42.82 -31.26
N LYS A 270 32.08 42.08 -30.27
CA LYS A 270 30.85 41.21 -30.21
C LYS A 270 30.71 40.06 -31.26
N ASN A 271 30.21 38.85 -30.97
CA ASN A 271 29.20 38.40 -30.00
C ASN A 271 29.17 36.84 -29.87
N LEU A 272 28.49 36.36 -28.83
CA LEU A 272 28.09 34.99 -28.39
C LEU A 272 27.67 33.93 -29.44
N THR A 273 27.89 32.63 -29.14
CA THR A 273 26.82 31.61 -28.85
C THR A 273 27.35 30.15 -28.68
N VAL A 274 27.22 29.60 -27.44
CA VAL A 274 26.63 28.32 -26.96
C VAL A 274 27.11 26.89 -27.40
N GLN A 275 27.46 26.10 -26.35
CA GLN A 275 27.33 24.65 -26.02
C GLN A 275 27.73 23.50 -26.98
N THR A 276 28.50 22.53 -26.44
CA THR A 276 28.01 21.18 -26.01
C THR A 276 29.04 20.40 -25.17
N GLN A 277 28.54 19.53 -24.28
CA GLN A 277 29.23 18.69 -23.27
C GLN A 277 29.94 17.44 -23.84
N SER A 278 30.97 16.88 -23.15
CA SER A 278 30.89 15.62 -22.37
C SER A 278 32.25 15.09 -21.87
N ASP A 279 32.18 14.47 -20.69
CA ASP A 279 33.15 13.93 -19.72
C ASP A 279 34.26 12.96 -20.16
N SER A 280 35.34 12.84 -19.35
CA SER A 280 35.58 11.66 -18.46
C SER A 280 37.00 11.54 -17.87
N ALA A 281 37.05 11.13 -16.58
CA ALA A 281 38.06 10.30 -15.87
C ALA A 281 39.48 10.87 -15.56
N GLU A 282 40.20 10.58 -14.46
CA GLU A 282 40.01 9.87 -13.17
C GLU A 282 41.34 10.04 -12.35
N ILE A 283 41.27 9.91 -11.02
CA ILE A 283 42.34 10.07 -10.02
C ILE A 283 43.00 8.73 -9.67
N ILE A 284 44.34 8.65 -9.46
CA ILE A 284 44.98 7.65 -8.56
C ILE A 284 46.26 8.18 -7.88
N ALA A 285 46.35 8.06 -6.54
CA ALA A 285 47.60 7.83 -5.81
C ALA A 285 47.40 7.17 -4.41
N GLN A 286 47.85 5.90 -4.31
CA GLN A 286 48.67 5.24 -3.26
C GLN A 286 48.26 5.29 -1.75
N THR A 287 47.75 4.21 -1.15
CA THR A 287 48.38 3.00 -0.50
C THR A 287 48.85 3.17 0.95
N VAL A 288 48.30 2.37 1.88
CA VAL A 288 49.04 1.65 2.97
C VAL A 288 48.34 0.31 3.27
N LYS A 289 49.15 -0.71 3.55
CA LYS A 289 48.89 -2.15 3.71
C LYS A 289 49.36 -2.60 5.10
N VAL A 290 48.57 -3.32 5.90
CA VAL A 290 49.02 -4.23 6.99
C VAL A 290 47.92 -5.28 7.34
N GLU A 291 48.30 -6.56 7.40
CA GLU A 291 47.64 -7.74 8.05
C GLU A 291 48.47 -8.10 9.31
N PRO A 292 48.05 -8.87 10.37
CA PRO A 292 47.40 -10.21 10.30
C PRO A 292 46.47 -10.67 11.48
N GLU A 293 45.99 -11.92 11.38
CA GLU A 293 45.23 -12.88 12.24
C GLU A 293 45.10 -12.78 13.81
N LYS A 294 43.95 -13.34 14.31
CA LYS A 294 43.75 -14.45 15.32
C LYS A 294 43.07 -14.22 16.71
N VAL A 295 42.18 -15.19 17.07
CA VAL A 295 41.61 -15.65 18.40
C VAL A 295 40.42 -14.85 19.00
N LEU A 296 39.17 -15.35 19.03
CA LEU A 296 38.45 -16.36 19.86
C LEU A 296 38.04 -15.92 21.31
N GLN A 297 36.73 -16.00 21.56
CA GLN A 297 35.98 -16.25 22.83
C GLN A 297 35.65 -15.12 23.83
N ASP A 298 34.33 -14.90 24.02
CA ASP A 298 33.55 -14.80 25.28
C ASP A 298 32.31 -13.92 25.04
N SER A 299 31.07 -14.19 25.48
CA SER A 299 30.53 -15.23 26.33
C SER A 299 29.00 -15.23 26.15
N ALA A 300 28.41 -16.41 26.15
CA ALA A 300 26.99 -16.61 26.34
C ALA A 300 26.61 -16.27 27.80
N ARG A 301 25.65 -15.35 28.00
CA ARG A 301 24.74 -15.37 29.17
C ARG A 301 23.65 -14.32 29.06
N LYS A 302 22.43 -14.77 28.72
CA LYS A 302 21.20 -14.60 29.53
C LYS A 302 19.97 -14.98 28.70
N GLU A 303 19.77 -16.28 28.52
CA GLU A 303 18.44 -16.87 28.64
C GLU A 303 18.24 -17.25 30.11
N LYS A 304 17.31 -16.57 30.77
CA LYS A 304 16.45 -17.11 31.83
C LYS A 304 15.40 -16.05 32.15
N THR A 305 14.17 -16.52 32.42
CA THR A 305 12.90 -15.78 32.60
C THR A 305 12.35 -15.26 31.27
N GLU A 306 11.25 -15.75 30.68
CA GLU A 306 10.01 -16.29 31.23
C GLU A 306 9.48 -17.45 30.37
N THR A 307 9.52 -18.66 30.90
CA THR A 307 8.67 -19.78 30.49
C THR A 307 7.88 -20.12 31.74
N GLU A 308 6.72 -19.49 31.90
CA GLU A 308 5.62 -19.86 32.81
C GLU A 308 4.62 -18.71 32.87
N LYS A 309 3.59 -18.78 32.01
CA LYS A 309 2.22 -18.25 32.16
C LYS A 309 1.61 -18.06 30.77
N HIS A 310 0.95 -19.09 30.26
CA HIS A 310 -0.35 -19.00 29.58
C HIS A 310 -0.81 -20.43 29.23
N GLU A 311 -0.95 -21.24 30.28
CA GLU A 311 -1.78 -22.44 30.27
C GLU A 311 -2.57 -22.43 31.57
N ALA A 312 -3.64 -21.61 31.61
CA ALA A 312 -4.69 -21.64 32.63
C ALA A 312 -5.79 -20.61 32.32
N VAL A 313 -6.49 -20.70 31.18
CA VAL A 313 -7.89 -20.22 31.06
C VAL A 313 -8.60 -21.09 30.02
N ALA A 314 -8.82 -22.35 30.36
CA ALA A 314 -9.72 -23.24 29.65
C ALA A 314 -10.34 -24.23 30.65
N THR A 315 -11.02 -23.71 31.68
CA THR A 315 -12.05 -24.43 32.48
C THR A 315 -12.59 -23.50 33.57
N THR A 316 -13.58 -22.68 33.22
CA THR A 316 -14.70 -22.25 34.10
C THR A 316 -15.60 -21.32 33.30
N GLU A 317 -16.48 -21.89 32.50
CA GLU A 317 -17.79 -21.32 32.13
C GLU A 317 -18.58 -22.41 31.42
N THR A 318 -18.91 -23.43 32.20
CA THR A 318 -19.96 -24.41 31.89
C THR A 318 -20.80 -24.53 33.14
N THR A 319 -21.52 -23.46 33.49
CA THR A 319 -22.63 -23.52 34.46
C THR A 319 -23.53 -22.30 34.26
N GLU A 320 -24.22 -22.18 33.12
CA GLU A 320 -25.46 -21.37 33.06
C GLU A 320 -26.37 -21.65 31.86
N ILE A 321 -26.57 -22.90 31.46
CA ILE A 321 -27.81 -23.30 30.74
C ILE A 321 -28.19 -24.71 31.20
N GLN A 322 -28.74 -24.80 32.40
CA GLN A 322 -29.54 -25.94 32.88
C GLN A 322 -30.16 -25.56 34.24
N LYS A 323 -31.03 -24.55 34.24
CA LYS A 323 -31.93 -24.32 35.39
C LYS A 323 -33.15 -23.44 35.07
N ILE A 324 -33.90 -23.76 34.02
CA ILE A 324 -35.34 -23.40 33.95
C ILE A 324 -36.07 -24.52 33.22
N GLU A 325 -36.20 -25.68 33.86
CA GLU A 325 -37.32 -26.58 33.61
C GLU A 325 -37.56 -27.40 34.88
N GLN A 326 -38.83 -27.51 35.28
CA GLN A 326 -39.35 -28.16 36.50
C GLN A 326 -39.39 -27.32 37.78
N GLU A 327 -40.43 -26.49 37.92
CA GLU A 327 -41.39 -26.60 39.04
C GLU A 327 -42.69 -25.84 38.72
N LYS A 328 -43.66 -26.54 38.13
CA LYS A 328 -45.09 -26.29 38.36
C LYS A 328 -45.90 -27.55 38.01
N ALA A 329 -46.06 -28.44 38.98
CA ALA A 329 -47.10 -29.47 39.00
C ALA A 329 -48.42 -28.79 39.43
N GLU A 330 -49.46 -28.76 38.58
CA GLU A 330 -50.60 -29.71 38.45
C GLU A 330 -51.85 -29.26 39.24
N PRO A 331 -53.09 -29.78 39.02
CA PRO A 331 -53.61 -30.64 37.93
C PRO A 331 -55.02 -30.21 37.38
N LEU A 332 -55.46 -30.78 36.23
CA LEU A 332 -56.76 -31.50 36.08
C LEU A 332 -57.06 -31.98 34.63
N SER A 333 -57.31 -33.30 34.54
CA SER A 333 -58.34 -34.05 33.78
C SER A 333 -58.40 -34.16 32.24
N VAL A 334 -58.34 -35.44 31.76
CA VAL A 334 -59.34 -36.19 30.92
C VAL A 334 -59.65 -35.60 29.52
N ASP A 335 -59.68 -36.26 28.35
CA ASP A 335 -59.96 -37.62 27.85
C ASP A 335 -59.45 -37.68 26.38
N SER A 336 -58.85 -38.77 25.90
CA SER A 336 -59.41 -39.78 24.96
C SER A 336 -59.36 -39.46 23.43
N GLU A 337 -58.84 -40.46 22.69
CA GLU A 337 -59.23 -40.93 21.34
C GLU A 337 -59.12 -39.97 20.14
N ASP A 338 -59.08 -40.40 18.88
CA ASP A 338 -58.70 -41.58 18.10
C ASP A 338 -59.11 -41.21 16.65
N LYS A 339 -58.42 -41.79 15.65
CA LYS A 339 -58.83 -41.94 14.23
C LYS A 339 -59.16 -40.70 13.37
N GLY A 340 -58.70 -40.77 12.13
CA GLY A 340 -59.48 -40.21 11.02
C GLY A 340 -58.69 -39.87 9.77
N SER A 341 -58.52 -40.87 8.89
CA SER A 341 -58.21 -40.72 7.47
C SER A 341 -59.10 -39.70 6.75
N VAL A 342 -58.63 -39.11 5.64
CA VAL A 342 -59.12 -39.41 4.27
C VAL A 342 -58.58 -38.39 3.25
N LEU A 343 -58.16 -38.95 2.12
CA LEU A 343 -57.87 -38.39 0.80
C LEU A 343 -58.94 -37.46 0.20
N ALA A 344 -58.50 -36.42 -0.51
CA ALA A 344 -59.03 -35.98 -1.81
C ALA A 344 -57.99 -35.03 -2.44
N SER A 345 -57.27 -35.38 -3.51
CA SER A 345 -57.71 -35.37 -4.91
C SER A 345 -58.25 -34.00 -5.34
N ILE A 346 -57.48 -33.29 -6.18
CA ILE A 346 -57.86 -32.65 -7.47
C ILE A 346 -56.71 -31.72 -7.91
N GLN A 347 -56.11 -32.04 -9.05
CA GLN A 347 -55.46 -31.12 -10.01
C GLN A 347 -56.41 -31.00 -11.22
N PRO A 348 -56.19 -30.16 -12.27
CA PRO A 348 -55.44 -28.91 -12.41
C PRO A 348 -56.18 -27.85 -13.29
N HIS A 349 -55.60 -26.65 -13.45
CA HIS A 349 -55.72 -25.64 -14.54
C HIS A 349 -55.52 -24.25 -13.89
N GLY A 350 -54.87 -23.24 -14.46
CA GLY A 350 -54.24 -23.01 -15.75
C GLY A 350 -54.01 -21.48 -15.86
N ASN A 351 -52.85 -21.10 -16.38
CA ASN A 351 -52.50 -19.86 -17.09
C ASN A 351 -52.47 -18.47 -16.42
N ASP A 352 -51.33 -17.81 -16.72
CA ASP A 352 -51.10 -16.41 -17.11
C ASP A 352 -51.36 -15.27 -16.10
N SER A 353 -50.28 -14.60 -15.69
CA SER A 353 -49.96 -13.23 -16.13
C SER A 353 -48.89 -12.56 -15.27
N ALA A 354 -48.03 -11.79 -15.94
CA ALA A 354 -47.01 -10.93 -15.37
C ALA A 354 -47.61 -9.81 -14.50
N ASN A 355 -46.90 -9.41 -13.44
CA ASN A 355 -46.58 -8.00 -13.17
C ASN A 355 -45.61 -7.85 -12.00
N GLY A 356 -44.53 -7.10 -12.25
CA GLY A 356 -43.55 -6.71 -11.26
C GLY A 356 -44.10 -5.65 -10.32
N ILE A 357 -43.78 -5.79 -9.04
CA ILE A 357 -43.99 -4.77 -8.01
C ILE A 357 -42.63 -4.55 -7.34
N LEU A 358 -41.99 -3.43 -7.66
CA LEU A 358 -40.86 -2.88 -6.89
C LEU A 358 -41.38 -2.37 -5.53
N PRO A 359 -40.69 -2.63 -4.41
CA PRO A 359 -41.06 -2.04 -3.13
C PRO A 359 -40.61 -0.57 -3.06
N ILE A 360 -41.56 0.36 -3.17
CA ILE A 360 -41.38 1.82 -3.04
C ILE A 360 -41.13 2.25 -1.56
N PHE A 361 -41.06 1.30 -0.62
CA PHE A 361 -40.92 1.61 0.81
C PHE A 361 -39.54 2.18 1.22
N GLY A 362 -38.49 2.05 0.40
CA GLY A 362 -37.16 2.61 0.71
C GLY A 362 -37.02 4.12 0.48
N LEU A 363 -37.74 4.69 -0.49
CA LEU A 363 -37.59 6.10 -0.87
C LEU A 363 -38.23 7.06 0.13
N ILE A 364 -39.33 6.65 0.78
CA ILE A 364 -40.03 7.47 1.77
C ILE A 364 -39.21 7.57 3.07
N LEU A 365 -38.53 6.49 3.47
CA LEU A 365 -37.67 6.50 4.67
C LEU A 365 -36.42 7.36 4.46
N PHE A 366 -35.83 7.34 3.25
CA PHE A 366 -34.69 8.18 2.90
C PHE A 366 -35.06 9.67 2.86
N ALA A 367 -36.21 10.02 2.28
CA ALA A 367 -36.70 11.39 2.28
C ALA A 367 -36.95 11.93 3.70
N PHE A 368 -37.46 11.09 4.62
CA PHE A 368 -37.66 11.46 6.02
C PHE A 368 -36.34 11.69 6.78
N LEU A 369 -35.31 10.87 6.51
CA LEU A 369 -33.98 11.03 7.11
C LEU A 369 -33.27 12.30 6.61
N VAL A 370 -33.40 12.63 5.32
CA VAL A 370 -32.87 13.88 4.75
C VAL A 370 -33.57 15.10 5.35
N LEU A 371 -34.90 15.05 5.54
CA LEU A 371 -35.67 16.13 6.17
C LEU A 371 -35.30 16.33 7.66
N LEU A 372 -35.03 15.24 8.39
CA LEU A 372 -34.55 15.30 9.77
C LEU A 372 -33.12 15.86 9.87
N TRP A 373 -32.27 15.56 8.90
CA TRP A 373 -30.90 16.09 8.84
C TRP A 373 -30.89 17.60 8.58
N PHE A 374 -31.70 18.10 7.63
CA PHE A 374 -31.83 19.53 7.39
C PHE A 374 -32.41 20.31 8.59
N ARG A 375 -33.39 19.72 9.31
CA ARG A 375 -33.92 20.32 10.56
C ARG A 375 -32.88 20.41 11.68
N ARG A 376 -31.94 19.46 11.78
CA ARG A 376 -30.87 19.50 12.77
C ARG A 376 -29.85 20.60 12.46
N LYS A 377 -29.52 20.81 11.18
CA LYS A 377 -28.56 21.84 10.75
C LYS A 377 -29.07 23.26 11.00
N ALA A 378 -30.35 23.53 10.70
CA ALA A 378 -30.96 24.85 10.95
C ALA A 378 -31.02 25.24 12.44
N LYS A 379 -30.93 24.26 13.36
CA LYS A 379 -30.92 24.53 14.80
C LYS A 379 -29.54 24.88 15.35
N GLN A 380 -28.45 24.60 14.61
CA GLN A 380 -27.10 24.95 15.02
C GLN A 380 -26.67 26.35 14.56
N GLU A 381 -27.25 26.88 13.49
CA GLU A 381 -26.92 28.23 12.99
C GLU A 381 -27.53 29.36 13.85
N HIS A 382 -28.51 29.08 14.72
CA HIS A 382 -29.12 30.07 15.60
C HIS A 382 -28.49 30.19 17.00
N THR A 383 -27.42 29.44 17.29
CA THR A 383 -26.80 29.45 18.64
C THR A 383 -25.40 30.09 18.67
N THR A 384 -24.93 30.67 17.58
CA THR A 384 -23.60 31.31 17.46
C THR A 384 -23.65 32.81 17.22
N GLU A 385 -24.76 33.49 17.58
CA GLU A 385 -24.90 34.95 17.48
C GLU A 385 -25.25 35.65 18.80
N ASN A 386 -25.10 34.96 19.94
CA ASN A 386 -25.12 35.58 21.26
C ASN A 386 -24.12 34.89 22.18
N GLU A 387 -22.83 35.14 21.96
CA GLU A 387 -21.82 35.20 23.01
C GLU A 387 -20.68 36.14 22.61
#